data_AF-A0AAT9HND1-F1
#
_entry.id   AF-A0AAT9HND1-F1
#
_cell.length_a   1.000
_cell.length_b   1.000
_cell.length_c   1.000
_cell.angle_alpha   90.00
_cell.angle_beta   90.00
_cell.angle_gamma   90.00
#
_symmetry.space_group_name_H-M   'P 1'
#
loop_
_entity.id
_entity.type
_entity.pdbx_description
1 polymer ?
#
loop_
_entity_poly.entity_id
_entity_poly.type
_entity_poly.pdbx_seq_one_letter_code
_entity_poly.pdbx_strand_id
1 'polypeptide(L)'
;MEMSPTPEAALTVADRLRGAVPDAGHLHHMPSHLEVLCGDYRRVVSDNTLAVAADEKYLRRAGAMNFYTLYRAHNHHFRIYGAMFAGQSEIALDAAARLEAAVPGNCSGCRARPWPTGSRASSRCASTS
;
A
#
# COMPACT_ATOMS: atom_id res chain seq x y z
N MET A 1 7.59 18.87 8.64
CA MET A 1 6.48 18.23 7.90
C MET A 1 7.03 17.29 6.84
N GLU A 2 6.41 16.12 6.70
CA GLU A 2 6.87 14.89 6.03
C GLU A 2 8.40 14.75 5.87
N MET A 3 9.01 15.31 4.83
CA MET A 3 10.45 15.22 4.55
C MET A 3 11.35 16.12 5.43
N SER A 4 10.88 16.54 6.60
CA SER A 4 11.65 17.37 7.54
C SER A 4 12.40 16.53 8.59
N PRO A 5 13.36 17.11 9.33
CA PRO A 5 14.00 16.43 10.45
C PRO A 5 13.07 16.07 11.62
N THR A 6 11.90 16.73 11.73
CA THR A 6 10.93 16.54 12.82
C THR A 6 9.51 16.30 12.27
N PRO A 7 9.26 15.15 11.60
CA PRO A 7 7.96 14.82 11.04
C PRO A 7 6.85 14.76 12.10
N GLU A 8 7.17 14.38 13.33
CA GLU A 8 6.24 14.22 14.46
C GLU A 8 5.52 15.53 14.82
N ALA A 9 6.15 16.68 14.58
CA ALA A 9 5.53 17.99 14.81
C ALA A 9 4.27 18.22 13.96
N ALA A 10 4.10 17.48 12.87
CA ALA A 10 2.96 17.58 11.97
C ALA A 10 1.82 16.60 12.30
N LEU A 11 2.01 15.62 13.20
CA LEU A 11 1.01 14.58 13.48
C LEU A 11 -0.33 15.16 13.94
N THR A 12 -0.29 16.15 14.85
CA THR A 12 -1.52 16.80 15.36
C THR A 12 -2.29 17.53 14.26
N VAL A 13 -1.59 18.07 13.26
CA VAL A 13 -2.24 18.75 12.13
C VAL A 13 -2.78 17.73 11.14
N ALA A 14 -2.02 16.66 10.87
CA ALA A 14 -2.44 15.57 9.99
C ALA A 14 -3.69 14.84 10.50
N ASP A 15 -3.84 14.71 11.82
CA ASP A 15 -5.04 14.14 12.45
C ASP A 15 -6.34 14.82 12.01
N ARG A 16 -6.29 16.11 11.62
CA ARG A 16 -7.46 16.85 11.13
C ARG A 16 -7.96 16.39 9.76
N LEU A 17 -7.15 15.67 9.00
CA LEU A 17 -7.56 15.12 7.70
C LEU A 17 -8.47 13.90 7.88
N ARG A 18 -8.36 13.18 9.00
CA ARG A 18 -9.20 12.01 9.27
C ARG A 18 -10.65 12.42 9.39
N GLY A 19 -11.50 11.85 8.53
CA GLY A 19 -12.93 12.13 8.52
C GLY A 19 -13.34 13.49 7.94
N ALA A 20 -12.41 14.33 7.47
CA ALA A 20 -12.73 15.62 6.89
C ALA A 20 -13.61 15.49 5.62
N VAL A 21 -13.31 14.51 4.78
CA VAL A 21 -14.14 14.12 3.63
C VAL A 21 -14.22 12.59 3.60
N PRO A 22 -15.30 11.98 4.13
CA PRO A 22 -15.36 10.53 4.36
C PRO A 22 -15.15 9.66 3.12
N ASP A 23 -15.54 10.14 1.94
CA ASP A 23 -15.41 9.41 0.68
C ASP A 23 -14.12 9.75 -0.11
N ALA A 24 -13.22 10.57 0.45
CA ALA A 24 -11.92 10.87 -0.15
C ALA A 24 -10.85 9.93 0.43
N GLY A 25 -10.64 8.78 -0.22
CA GLY A 25 -9.65 7.80 0.22
C GLY A 25 -8.25 8.40 0.37
N HIS A 26 -7.84 9.26 -0.55
CA HIS A 26 -6.56 9.98 -0.45
C HIS A 26 -6.41 10.79 0.84
N LEU A 27 -7.47 11.44 1.35
CA LEU A 27 -7.37 12.22 2.59
C LEU A 27 -7.25 11.36 3.84
N HIS A 28 -7.87 10.18 3.86
CA HIS A 28 -7.63 9.19 4.92
C HIS A 28 -6.21 8.65 4.87
N HIS A 29 -5.62 8.56 3.68
CA HIS A 29 -4.27 8.07 3.49
C HIS A 29 -3.19 9.09 3.90
N MET A 30 -3.38 10.38 3.65
CA MET A 30 -2.33 11.41 3.85
C MET A 30 -1.63 11.38 5.23
N PRO A 31 -2.33 11.20 6.38
CA PRO A 31 -1.67 11.08 7.67
C PRO A 31 -0.64 9.94 7.76
N SER A 32 -0.87 8.85 7.02
CA SER A 32 -0.03 7.66 7.08
C SER A 32 1.40 7.87 6.59
N HIS A 33 1.65 8.91 5.78
CA HIS A 33 2.99 9.35 5.43
C HIS A 33 3.82 9.74 6.65
N LEU A 34 3.23 10.47 7.60
CA LEU A 34 3.92 10.82 8.85
C LEU A 34 4.01 9.62 9.80
N GLU A 35 2.97 8.79 9.83
CA GLU A 35 2.93 7.61 10.71
C GLU A 35 4.02 6.60 10.33
N VAL A 36 4.29 6.40 9.04
CA VAL A 36 5.44 5.60 8.57
C VAL A 36 6.76 6.19 9.09
N LEU A 37 6.95 7.50 8.97
CA LEU A 37 8.18 8.17 9.39
C LEU A 37 8.36 8.16 10.92
N CYS A 38 7.27 8.22 11.66
CA CYS A 38 7.25 8.19 13.12
C CYS A 38 7.15 6.77 13.70
N GLY A 39 7.00 5.74 12.87
CA GLY A 39 6.95 4.33 13.28
C GLY A 39 5.60 3.84 13.84
N ASP A 40 4.50 4.57 13.68
CA ASP A 40 3.16 4.12 14.08
C ASP A 40 2.50 3.28 12.96
N TYR A 41 3.06 2.10 12.71
CA TYR A 41 2.59 1.21 11.64
C TYR A 41 1.17 0.70 11.86
N ARG A 42 0.69 0.70 13.10
CA ARG A 42 -0.66 0.27 13.42
C ARG A 42 -1.69 1.27 12.88
N ARG A 43 -1.39 2.57 12.96
CA ARG A 43 -2.21 3.61 12.32
C ARG A 43 -2.09 3.60 10.80
N VAL A 44 -0.89 3.34 10.26
CA VAL A 44 -0.73 3.17 8.81
C VAL A 44 -1.71 2.13 8.27
N VAL A 45 -1.87 0.99 8.96
CA VAL A 45 -2.82 -0.05 8.57
C VAL A 45 -4.27 0.41 8.71
N SER A 46 -4.66 1.07 9.82
CA SER A 46 -6.05 1.51 10.01
C SER A 46 -6.48 2.57 9.01
N ASP A 47 -5.64 3.57 8.79
CA ASP A 47 -5.93 4.72 7.94
C ASP A 47 -6.03 4.29 6.48
N ASN A 48 -5.12 3.42 6.03
CA ASN A 48 -5.18 2.88 4.68
C ASN A 48 -6.30 1.85 4.49
N THR A 49 -6.78 1.19 5.55
CA THR A 49 -7.99 0.36 5.46
C THR A 49 -9.23 1.22 5.22
N LEU A 50 -9.34 2.38 5.88
CA LEU A 50 -10.42 3.35 5.63
C LEU A 50 -10.30 3.98 4.23
N ALA A 51 -9.07 4.30 3.81
CA ALA A 51 -8.79 4.83 2.49
C ALA A 51 -9.25 3.87 1.37
N VAL A 52 -8.89 2.58 1.48
CA VAL A 52 -9.31 1.54 0.54
C VAL A 52 -10.84 1.40 0.51
N ALA A 53 -11.51 1.43 1.67
CA ALA A 53 -12.98 1.35 1.73
C ALA A 53 -13.67 2.54 1.02
N ALA A 54 -13.12 3.75 1.14
CA ALA A 54 -13.61 4.91 0.39
C ALA A 54 -13.36 4.76 -1.11
N ASP A 55 -12.17 4.29 -1.50
CA ASP A 55 -11.79 4.07 -2.88
C ASP A 55 -12.64 3.01 -3.59
N GLU A 56 -13.10 1.99 -2.89
CA GLU A 56 -14.03 0.99 -3.43
C GLU A 56 -15.36 1.62 -3.83
N LYS A 57 -15.84 2.65 -3.11
CA LYS A 57 -17.04 3.41 -3.52
C LYS A 57 -16.79 4.18 -4.81
N TYR A 58 -15.63 4.82 -4.91
CA TYR A 58 -15.23 5.54 -6.13
C TYR A 58 -15.08 4.60 -7.32
N LEU A 59 -14.43 3.45 -7.15
CA LEU A 59 -14.28 2.41 -8.16
C LEU A 59 -15.62 2.01 -8.79
N ARG A 60 -16.64 1.76 -7.94
CA ARG A 60 -17.98 1.38 -8.42
C ARG A 60 -18.63 2.47 -9.27
N ARG A 61 -18.31 3.75 -9.03
CA ARG A 61 -18.89 4.89 -9.74
C ARG A 61 -18.13 5.27 -11.01
N ALA A 62 -16.80 5.25 -10.96
CA ALA A 62 -15.92 5.85 -11.98
C ALA A 62 -15.12 4.82 -12.80
N GLY A 63 -15.23 3.54 -12.46
CA GLY A 63 -14.50 2.46 -13.12
C GLY A 63 -13.05 2.32 -12.65
N ALA A 64 -12.38 1.27 -13.14
CA ALA A 64 -11.10 0.80 -12.62
C ALA A 64 -9.86 1.54 -13.15
N MET A 65 -9.92 2.08 -14.37
CA MET A 65 -8.79 2.68 -15.06
C MET A 65 -9.01 4.17 -15.30
N ASN A 66 -8.45 4.99 -14.42
CA ASN A 66 -8.45 6.45 -14.52
C ASN A 66 -7.26 7.03 -13.73
N PHE A 67 -7.12 8.36 -13.73
CA PHE A 67 -6.02 9.02 -13.00
C PHE A 67 -5.99 8.66 -11.50
N TYR A 68 -7.15 8.29 -10.92
CA TYR A 68 -7.28 7.95 -9.51
C TYR A 68 -6.81 6.51 -9.20
N THR A 69 -6.58 5.66 -10.22
CA THR A 69 -6.05 4.30 -10.03
C THR A 69 -4.72 4.29 -9.28
N LEU A 70 -3.84 5.28 -9.53
CA LEU A 70 -2.56 5.41 -8.82
C LEU A 70 -2.76 5.66 -7.31
N TYR A 71 -3.69 6.55 -6.95
CA TYR A 71 -3.99 6.84 -5.55
C TYR A 71 -4.54 5.61 -4.82
N ARG A 72 -5.41 4.85 -5.49
CA ARG A 72 -5.92 3.57 -4.96
C ARG A 72 -4.81 2.55 -4.73
N ALA A 73 -3.91 2.41 -5.71
CA ALA A 73 -2.76 1.52 -5.60
C ALA A 73 -1.82 1.94 -4.45
N HIS A 74 -1.61 3.24 -4.28
CA HIS A 74 -0.78 3.82 -3.23
C HIS A 74 -1.32 3.53 -1.82
N ASN A 75 -2.65 3.61 -1.65
CA ASN A 75 -3.31 3.25 -0.38
C ASN A 75 -3.08 1.77 -0.03
N HIS A 76 -3.19 0.87 -1.01
CA HIS A 76 -2.84 -0.54 -0.80
C HIS A 76 -1.37 -0.74 -0.47
N HIS A 77 -0.46 -0.03 -1.16
CA HIS A 77 0.97 -0.11 -0.91
C HIS A 77 1.32 0.25 0.54
N PHE A 78 0.75 1.33 1.08
CA PHE A 78 0.97 1.72 2.46
C PHE A 78 0.36 0.73 3.45
N ARG A 79 -0.81 0.16 3.15
CA ARG A 79 -1.39 -0.91 3.98
C ARG A 79 -0.48 -2.14 4.03
N ILE A 80 0.12 -2.53 2.91
CA ILE A 80 1.12 -3.62 2.85
C ILE A 80 2.32 -3.27 3.73
N TYR A 81 2.89 -2.08 3.52
CA TYR A 81 4.08 -1.62 4.24
C TYR A 81 3.84 -1.60 5.76
N GLY A 82 2.78 -0.93 6.21
CA GLY A 82 2.40 -0.89 7.63
C GLY A 82 2.17 -2.29 8.21
N ALA A 83 1.46 -3.16 7.50
CA ALA A 83 1.18 -4.51 7.97
C ALA A 83 2.46 -5.36 8.10
N MET A 84 3.42 -5.23 7.18
CA MET A 84 4.72 -5.91 7.26
C MET A 84 5.50 -5.49 8.51
N PHE A 85 5.63 -4.18 8.76
CA PHE A 85 6.35 -3.67 9.93
C PHE A 85 5.61 -3.91 11.25
N ALA A 86 4.29 -4.04 11.22
CA ALA A 86 3.47 -4.41 12.37
C ALA A 86 3.42 -5.93 12.64
N GLY A 87 4.06 -6.77 11.82
CA GLY A 87 4.03 -8.23 11.96
C GLY A 87 2.68 -8.88 11.61
N GLN A 88 1.84 -8.19 10.82
CA GLN A 88 0.49 -8.63 10.45
C GLN A 88 0.50 -9.28 9.06
N SER A 89 1.05 -10.49 8.96
CA SER A 89 1.25 -11.20 7.68
C SER A 89 -0.03 -11.41 6.88
N GLU A 90 -1.13 -11.79 7.52
CA GLU A 90 -2.42 -12.01 6.85
C GLU A 90 -2.94 -10.74 6.17
N ILE A 91 -2.83 -9.59 6.86
CA ILE A 91 -3.25 -8.29 6.32
C ILE A 91 -2.36 -7.86 5.16
N ALA A 92 -1.04 -8.07 5.28
CA ALA A 92 -0.09 -7.74 4.23
C ALA A 92 -0.37 -8.52 2.94
N LEU A 93 -0.63 -9.83 3.05
CA LEU A 93 -0.94 -10.69 1.91
C LEU A 93 -2.30 -10.35 1.27
N ASP A 94 -3.34 -10.09 2.07
CA ASP A 94 -4.64 -9.62 1.56
C ASP A 94 -4.49 -8.30 0.80
N ALA A 95 -3.76 -7.33 1.37
CA ALA A 95 -3.55 -6.04 0.72
C ALA A 95 -2.74 -6.16 -0.58
N ALA A 96 -1.75 -7.05 -0.62
CA ALA A 96 -0.96 -7.33 -1.82
C ALA A 96 -1.81 -7.95 -2.95
N ALA A 97 -2.64 -8.94 -2.64
CA ALA A 97 -3.54 -9.55 -3.60
C ALA A 97 -4.55 -8.53 -4.17
N ARG A 98 -5.07 -7.64 -3.32
CA ARG A 98 -5.97 -6.56 -3.74
C ARG A 98 -5.26 -5.53 -4.63
N LEU A 99 -4.00 -5.20 -4.35
CA LEU A 99 -3.20 -4.31 -5.19
C LEU A 99 -2.97 -4.91 -6.58
N GLU A 100 -2.60 -6.20 -6.65
CA GLU A 100 -2.42 -6.91 -7.91
C GLU A 100 -3.71 -6.92 -8.74
N ALA A 101 -4.85 -7.20 -8.10
CA ALA A 101 -6.15 -7.15 -8.77
C ALA A 101 -6.55 -5.72 -9.23
N ALA A 102 -6.10 -4.68 -8.51
CA ALA A 102 -6.41 -3.29 -8.81
C ALA A 102 -5.58 -2.70 -9.96
N VAL A 103 -4.44 -3.31 -10.30
CA VAL A 103 -3.54 -2.87 -11.39
C VAL A 103 -3.51 -3.95 -12.48
N PRO A 104 -4.29 -3.81 -13.57
CA PRO A 104 -4.31 -4.81 -14.63
C PRO A 104 -2.92 -5.03 -15.25
N GLY A 105 -2.58 -6.29 -15.52
CA GLY A 105 -1.29 -6.74 -16.07
C GLY A 105 -0.95 -6.27 -17.50
N ASN A 106 -1.68 -5.30 -18.05
CA ASN A 106 -1.33 -4.64 -19.31
C ASN A 106 -0.37 -3.45 -19.13
N CYS A 107 0.16 -3.24 -17.91
CA CYS A 107 1.36 -2.43 -17.75
C CYS A 107 2.52 -3.17 -18.44
N SER A 108 2.87 -2.75 -19.66
CA SER A 108 3.75 -3.43 -20.62
C SER A 108 5.16 -3.79 -20.13
N GLY A 109 5.53 -3.48 -18.88
CA GLY A 109 6.77 -3.87 -18.21
C GLY A 109 6.62 -4.76 -16.98
N CYS A 110 5.40 -5.00 -16.49
CA CYS A 110 5.15 -5.74 -15.24
C CYS A 110 4.67 -7.16 -15.52
N ARG A 111 5.51 -7.98 -16.16
CA ARG A 111 5.31 -9.44 -16.13
C ARG A 111 5.76 -9.90 -14.74
N ALA A 112 4.82 -10.13 -13.83
CA ALA A 112 5.12 -10.68 -12.51
C ALA A 112 5.92 -11.98 -12.70
N ARG A 113 7.16 -11.99 -12.19
CA ARG A 113 7.96 -13.20 -12.16
C ARG A 113 7.34 -14.10 -11.08
N PRO A 114 6.96 -15.36 -11.39
CA PRO A 114 6.36 -16.23 -10.40
C PRO A 114 7.25 -16.31 -9.16
N TRP A 115 6.65 -16.19 -7.98
CA TRP A 115 7.36 -16.45 -6.72
C TRP A 115 7.92 -17.87 -6.81
N PRO A 116 9.22 -18.11 -6.54
CA PRO A 116 9.77 -19.45 -6.56
C PRO A 116 9.09 -20.26 -5.45
N THR A 117 8.07 -21.03 -5.80
CA THR A 117 7.59 -22.13 -4.97
C THR A 117 8.79 -23.06 -4.78
N GLY A 118 9.28 -23.18 -3.55
CA GLY A 118 10.51 -23.86 -3.19
C GLY A 118 10.54 -25.34 -3.58
N SER A 119 10.76 -25.63 -4.86
CA SER A 119 11.10 -26.95 -5.34
C SER A 119 12.19 -26.84 -6.40
N ARG A 120 13.36 -27.40 -6.06
CA ARG A 120 14.57 -27.62 -6.88
C ARG A 120 15.59 -26.49 -6.92
N ALA A 121 16.20 -26.24 -5.76
CA ALA A 121 17.63 -26.00 -5.72
C ALA A 121 18.34 -27.36 -5.80
N SER A 122 18.65 -27.84 -7.01
CA SER A 122 19.68 -28.86 -7.18
C SER A 122 20.29 -28.78 -8.58
N SER A 123 21.62 -28.86 -8.60
CA SER A 123 22.50 -29.07 -9.75
C SER A 123 22.58 -27.93 -10.77
N ARG A 124 23.52 -27.00 -10.54
CA ARG A 124 24.43 -26.47 -11.57
C ARG A 124 25.61 -25.77 -10.88
N CYS A 125 26.45 -26.60 -10.25
CA CYS A 125 27.84 -26.26 -9.97
C CYS A 125 28.66 -27.43 -10.49
N ALA A 126 29.05 -27.37 -11.76
CA ALA A 126 30.12 -28.17 -12.35
C ALA A 126 30.51 -27.56 -13.70
N SER A 127 31.80 -27.65 -14.00
CA SER A 127 32.51 -27.34 -15.25
C SER A 127 32.75 -25.86 -15.60
N THR A 128 33.78 -25.30 -14.97
CA THR A 128 34.86 -24.63 -15.71
C THR A 128 36.19 -25.19 -15.20
N SER A 129 36.79 -26.04 -16.01
CA SER A 129 38.23 -26.33 -16.05
C SER A 129 38.71 -25.94 -17.43
#